data_AF-A0AA51HY94-F1
#
_entry.id   AF-A0AA51HY94-F1
#
_cell.length_a   1.000
_cell.length_b   1.000
_cell.length_c   1.000
_cell.angle_alpha   90.00
_cell.angle_beta   90.00
_cell.angle_gamma   90.00
#
_symmetry.space_group_name_H-M   'P 1'
#
loop_
_entity.id
_entity.type
_entity.pdbx_description
1 polymer ?
#
loop_
_entity_poly.entity_id
_entity_poly.type
_entity_poly.pdbx_seq_one_letter_code
_entity_poly.pdbx_strand_id
1 'polypeptide(L)' 'RYNPKNSGADDVGLVDVSQGDEDKLKAAVATVGPVAVAIDASQETFQLYSDGVYYDENCSSENLD' A
#
# COMPACT_ATOMS: atom_id res chain seq x y z
N ARG A 1 13.87 19.32 20.19
CA ARG A 1 14.48 19.91 18.98
C ARG A 1 14.98 18.77 18.10
N TYR A 2 14.72 18.80 16.79
CA TYR A 2 15.27 17.85 15.83
C TYR A 2 16.81 17.94 15.78
N ASN A 3 17.51 16.80 15.68
CA ASN A 3 18.96 16.72 15.48
C ASN A 3 19.24 15.96 14.18
N PRO A 4 19.67 16.65 13.09
CA PRO A 4 19.87 16.01 11.78
C PRO A 4 20.96 14.93 11.79
N LYS A 5 21.88 14.94 12.77
CA LYS A 5 22.89 13.88 12.90
C LYS A 5 22.32 12.51 13.26
N ASN A 6 21.07 12.46 13.72
CA ASN A 6 20.37 11.24 14.08
C ASN A 6 19.35 10.82 13.00
N SER A 7 19.43 11.40 11.79
CA SER A 7 18.56 10.96 10.68
C SER A 7 18.94 9.55 10.23
N GLY A 8 17.95 8.68 10.07
CA GLY A 8 18.14 7.29 9.62
C GLY A 8 18.02 7.10 8.11
N ALA A 9 17.49 8.08 7.40
CA ALA A 9 17.31 8.08 5.96
C ALA A 9 17.08 9.51 5.45
N ASP A 10 17.30 9.70 4.15
CA ASP A 10 16.88 10.88 3.41
C ASP A 10 15.80 10.47 2.40
N ASP A 11 14.75 11.27 2.27
CA ASP A 11 13.75 11.10 1.22
C ASP A 11 14.06 12.07 0.08
N VAL A 12 14.28 11.52 -1.11
CA VAL A 12 14.61 12.28 -2.34
C VAL A 12 13.42 12.42 -3.28
N GLY A 13 12.27 11.83 -2.93
CA GLY A 13 11.02 11.92 -3.69
C GLY A 13 10.29 10.59 -3.84
N LEU A 14 9.14 10.67 -4.50
CA LEU A 14 8.23 9.54 -4.75
C LEU A 14 7.88 9.44 -6.23
N VAL A 15 7.40 8.25 -6.62
CA VAL A 15 6.82 7.98 -7.93
C VAL A 15 5.51 7.25 -7.72
N ASP A 16 4.44 7.77 -8.32
CA ASP A 16 3.12 7.14 -8.27
C ASP A 16 2.96 6.09 -9.36
N VAL A 17 2.34 4.96 -8.99
CA VAL A 17 1.83 3.99 -9.95
C VAL A 17 0.49 4.50 -10.49
N SER A 18 0.21 4.24 -11.77
CA SER A 18 -1.08 4.60 -12.36
C SER A 18 -2.24 3.95 -11.58
N GLN A 19 -3.25 4.74 -11.21
CA GLN A 19 -4.39 4.27 -10.43
C GLN A 19 -5.10 3.10 -11.13
N GLY A 20 -5.36 2.02 -10.39
CA GLY A 20 -6.06 0.83 -10.88
C GLY A 20 -5.26 -0.06 -11.84
N ASP A 21 -3.98 0.23 -12.10
CA ASP A 21 -3.13 -0.54 -13.02
C ASP A 21 -2.34 -1.62 -12.28
N GLU A 22 -2.97 -2.78 -12.05
CA GLU A 22 -2.37 -3.90 -11.33
C GLU A 22 -1.12 -4.49 -12.03
N ASP A 23 -1.05 -4.41 -13.36
CA ASP A 23 0.13 -4.88 -14.12
C ASP A 23 1.35 -4.00 -13.84
N LYS A 24 1.17 -2.68 -13.77
CA LYS A 24 2.25 -1.77 -13.36
C LYS A 24 2.60 -1.91 -11.88
N LEU A 25 1.62 -2.11 -11.00
CA LEU A 25 1.88 -2.34 -9.58
C LEU A 25 2.72 -3.62 -9.41
N LYS A 26 2.36 -4.70 -10.09
CA LYS A 26 3.13 -5.95 -10.12
C LYS A 26 4.56 -5.73 -10.60
N ALA A 27 4.75 -4.98 -11.69
CA ALA A 27 6.08 -4.65 -12.20
C ALA A 27 6.88 -3.85 -11.16
N ALA A 28 6.29 -2.82 -10.55
CA ALA A 28 6.94 -1.99 -9.54
C ALA A 28 7.39 -2.82 -8.31
N VAL A 29 6.53 -3.71 -7.81
CA VAL A 29 6.87 -4.63 -6.71
C VAL A 29 8.05 -5.52 -7.09
N ALA A 30 8.07 -6.03 -8.32
CA ALA A 30 9.13 -6.93 -8.79
C ALA A 30 10.47 -6.21 -9.02
N THR A 31 10.47 -4.96 -9.48
CA THR A 31 11.69 -4.28 -9.94
C THR A 31 12.21 -3.20 -9.01
N VAL A 32 11.35 -2.58 -8.19
CA VAL A 32 11.70 -1.48 -7.28
C VAL A 32 11.77 -1.98 -5.83
N GLY A 33 10.79 -2.77 -5.40
CA GLY A 33 10.69 -3.30 -4.04
C GLY A 33 9.31 -3.06 -3.42
N PRO A 34 9.21 -3.03 -2.07
CA PRO A 34 7.94 -2.75 -1.39
C PRO A 34 7.32 -1.43 -1.86
N VAL A 35 6.01 -1.44 -2.12
CA VAL A 35 5.23 -0.28 -2.58
C VAL A 35 4.16 0.03 -1.53
N ALA A 36 4.04 1.30 -1.14
CA ALA A 36 2.95 1.74 -0.28
C ALA A 36 1.62 1.75 -1.07
N VAL A 37 0.56 1.20 -0.48
CA VAL A 37 -0.79 1.13 -1.07
C VAL A 37 -1.83 1.47 0.00
N ALA A 38 -2.98 1.99 -0.43
CA ALA A 38 -4.16 2.18 0.39
C ALA A 38 -5.20 1.12 0.04
N ILE A 39 -5.95 0.63 1.03
CA ILE A 39 -6.98 -0.42 0.86
C ILE A 39 -8.23 -0.07 1.66
N ASP A 40 -9.38 -0.63 1.28
CA ASP A 40 -10.56 -0.61 2.15
C ASP A 40 -10.43 -1.70 3.24
N ALA A 41 -10.02 -1.28 4.43
CA ALA A 41 -9.90 -2.14 5.61
C ALA A 41 -11.11 -2.04 6.57
N SER A 42 -12.21 -1.40 6.15
CA SER A 42 -13.34 -1.09 7.03
C SER A 42 -14.18 -2.33 7.42
N GLN A 43 -14.13 -3.39 6.63
CA GLN A 43 -14.95 -4.59 6.82
C GLN A 43 -14.47 -5.44 8.01
N GLU A 44 -15.42 -5.93 8.83
CA GLU A 44 -15.10 -6.87 9.94
C GLU A 44 -14.45 -8.16 9.44
N THR A 45 -14.80 -8.59 8.22
CA THR A 45 -14.20 -9.73 7.51
C THR A 45 -12.69 -9.56 7.31
N PHE A 46 -12.22 -8.33 7.04
CA PHE A 46 -10.80 -8.02 6.94
C PHE A 46 -10.12 -7.97 8.32
N GLN A 47 -10.77 -7.35 9.30
CA GLN A 47 -10.23 -7.22 10.66
C GLN A 47 -9.98 -8.58 11.33
N LEU A 48 -10.81 -9.59 11.02
CA LEU A 48 -10.75 -10.94 11.57
C LEU A 48 -10.14 -11.96 10.61
N TYR A 49 -9.60 -11.53 9.47
CA TYR A 49 -8.97 -12.41 8.47
C TYR A 49 -7.76 -13.15 9.05
N SER A 50 -7.66 -14.46 8.79
CA SER A 50 -6.60 -15.32 9.33
C SER A 50 -5.70 -15.97 8.27
N ASP A 51 -6.29 -16.47 7.19
CA ASP A 51 -5.58 -17.27 6.18
C ASP A 51 -6.35 -17.36 4.86
N GLY A 52 -5.65 -17.78 3.79
CA GLY A 52 -6.21 -17.93 2.44
C GLY A 52 -5.86 -16.77 1.52
N VAL A 53 -6.84 -16.38 0.68
CA VAL A 53 -6.78 -15.18 -0.16
C VAL A 53 -8.06 -14.40 0.13
N TYR A 54 -7.92 -13.18 0.65
CA TYR A 54 -9.04 -12.34 1.03
C TYR A 54 -9.79 -11.78 -0.20
N TYR A 55 -11.12 -11.84 -0.17
CA TYR A 55 -12.01 -11.23 -1.15
C TYR A 55 -13.36 -10.90 -0.49
N ASP A 56 -13.85 -9.68 -0.70
CA ASP A 56 -15.16 -9.22 -0.21
C ASP A 56 -15.82 -8.34 -1.29
N GLU A 57 -17.07 -8.63 -1.64
CA GLU A 57 -17.83 -7.88 -2.64
C GLU A 57 -18.14 -6.44 -2.20
N ASN A 58 -18.10 -6.15 -0.90
CA ASN A 58 -18.34 -4.82 -0.34
C ASN A 58 -17.06 -3.98 -0.22
N CYS A 59 -15.90 -4.52 -0.64
CA CYS A 59 -14.64 -3.81 -0.65
C CYS A 59 -14.67 -2.67 -1.68
N SER A 60 -14.51 -1.42 -1.23
CA SER A 60 -14.54 -0.25 -2.09
C SER A 60 -13.21 -0.05 -2.82
N SER A 61 -13.25 0.28 -4.11
CA SER A 61 -12.07 0.72 -4.87
C SER A 61 -11.78 2.23 -4.74
N GLU A 62 -12.60 2.96 -3.99
CA GLU A 62 -12.55 4.43 -3.91
C GLU A 62 -12.42 4.95 -2.46
N ASN A 63 -13.05 4.28 -1.49
CA ASN A 63 -12.95 4.63 -0.07
C ASN A 63 -11.84 3.81 0.58
N LEU A 64 -10.61 4.31 0.52
CA LEU A 64 -9.40 3.61 0.97
C LEU A 64 -8.79 4.32 2.19
N ASP A 65 -8.10 3.56 3.04
CA ASP A 65 -7.27 4.02 4.16
C ASP A 65 -5.79 3.65 3.90
#